data_AF-A0A3N9MX12-F1
#
_entry.id   AF-A0A3N9MX12-F1
#
_cell.length_a   1.000
_cell.length_b   1.000
_cell.length_c   1.000
_cell.angle_alpha   90.00
_cell.angle_beta   90.00
_cell.angle_gamma   90.00
#
_symmetry.space_group_name_H-M   'P 1'
#
loop_
_entity.id
_entity.type
_entity.pdbx_description
1 polymer ?
#
loop_
_entity_poly.entity_id
_entity_poly.type
_entity_poly.pdbx_seq_one_letter_code
_entity_poly.pdbx_strand_id
1 'polypeptide(L)'
;MKKMIQSLQQLGFSQYESQVYLALLQQSNVTGYELAKTSGVPASKIYAILNKLIERQFVLAIDSEPRKYVPVPPGDILSRLKGDYLETIENLSIKMDQLYARKEFTGNYIWNLLGRPLIMRKIQDFIVESAKHIYLSVWDEEVDELAVNMKQAHNRGIKIAIVHFGQKEFGIGNEYRHGREHQIRIERGGRRIVLIVDDKKMIIGHFTEDGNSNAVWTENKGLVLLAKDYIIHDIYTIRVLLKYGEEAMDIYTKI
;
A
#
# COMPACT_ATOMS: atom_id res chain seq x y z
N MET A 1 19.80 10.54 -16.77
CA MET A 1 18.98 11.73 -17.11
C MET A 1 17.49 11.44 -17.25
N LYS A 2 17.05 10.53 -18.14
CA LYS A 2 15.62 10.27 -18.41
C LYS A 2 14.79 9.92 -17.17
N LYS A 3 15.30 9.05 -16.28
CA LYS A 3 14.63 8.70 -15.01
C LYS A 3 14.44 9.90 -14.07
N MET A 4 15.42 10.80 -14.00
CA MET A 4 15.34 12.02 -13.18
C MET A 4 14.30 13.01 -13.73
N ILE A 5 14.21 13.16 -15.05
CA ILE A 5 13.18 13.97 -15.69
C ILE A 5 11.79 13.43 -15.34
N GLN A 6 11.58 12.11 -15.43
CA GLN A 6 10.31 11.47 -15.07
C GLN A 6 9.96 11.69 -13.59
N SER A 7 10.93 11.56 -12.68
CA SER A 7 10.71 11.83 -11.26
C SER A 7 10.36 13.31 -10.99
N LEU A 8 11.03 14.27 -11.64
CA LEU A 8 10.67 15.69 -11.53
C LEU A 8 9.27 15.96 -12.09
N GLN A 9 8.86 15.28 -13.17
CA GLN A 9 7.51 15.41 -13.71
C GLN A 9 6.43 14.91 -12.74
N GLN A 10 6.71 13.85 -11.98
CA GLN A 10 5.82 13.39 -10.90
C GLN A 10 5.70 14.41 -9.76
N LEU A 11 6.70 15.28 -9.59
CA LEU A 11 6.70 16.40 -8.64
C LEU A 11 6.16 17.72 -9.26
N GLY A 12 5.48 17.63 -10.40
CA GLY A 12 4.81 18.77 -11.03
C GLY A 12 5.72 19.69 -11.84
N PHE A 13 6.89 19.23 -12.28
CA PHE A 13 7.68 19.93 -13.30
C PHE A 13 7.18 19.57 -14.70
N SER A 14 7.17 20.52 -15.64
CA SER A 14 7.03 20.18 -17.05
C SER A 14 8.30 19.50 -17.59
N GLN A 15 8.22 18.82 -18.74
CA GLN A 15 9.39 18.18 -19.35
C GLN A 15 10.54 19.18 -19.58
N TYR A 16 10.22 20.37 -20.08
CA TYR A 16 11.22 21.41 -20.31
C TYR A 16 11.73 22.05 -19.02
N GLU A 17 10.88 22.26 -18.02
CA GLU A 17 11.33 22.70 -16.70
C GLU A 17 12.35 21.72 -16.10
N SER A 18 12.06 20.41 -16.17
CA SER A 18 12.98 19.37 -15.71
C SER A 18 14.31 19.40 -16.46
N GLN A 19 14.30 19.58 -17.79
CA GLN A 19 15.52 19.66 -18.59
C GLN A 19 16.36 20.90 -18.25
N VAL A 20 15.72 22.08 -18.17
CA VAL A 20 16.39 23.34 -17.86
C VAL A 20 16.97 23.31 -16.45
N TYR A 21 16.21 22.85 -15.46
CA TYR A 21 16.66 22.77 -14.08
C TYR A 21 17.82 21.78 -13.91
N LEU A 22 17.76 20.59 -14.52
CA LEU A 22 18.87 19.64 -14.49
C LEU A 22 20.11 20.16 -15.21
N ALA A 23 19.96 20.85 -16.34
CA ALA A 23 21.09 21.48 -17.03
C ALA A 23 21.74 22.57 -16.16
N LEU A 24 20.93 23.34 -15.43
CA LEU A 24 21.40 24.38 -14.52
C LEU A 24 22.13 23.81 -13.29
N LEU A 25 21.72 22.64 -12.81
CA LEU A 25 22.45 21.92 -11.76
C LEU A 25 23.83 21.42 -12.23
N GLN A 26 23.94 21.06 -13.51
CA GLN A 26 25.22 20.65 -14.09
C GLN A 26 26.14 21.83 -14.37
N GLN A 27 25.56 22.96 -14.80
CA GLN A 27 26.28 24.17 -15.12
C GLN A 27 25.58 25.38 -14.52
N SER A 28 26.05 25.78 -13.33
CA SER A 28 25.56 26.94 -12.59
C SER A 28 26.18 28.25 -13.10
N ASN A 29 25.53 29.37 -12.78
CA ASN A 29 26.00 30.73 -13.08
C ASN A 29 26.16 30.99 -14.58
N VAL A 30 25.11 30.67 -15.34
CA VAL A 30 25.07 30.75 -16.81
C VAL A 30 23.91 31.60 -17.30
N THR A 31 24.04 32.12 -18.52
CA THR A 31 22.98 32.87 -19.20
C THR A 31 21.88 31.96 -19.72
N GLY A 32 20.71 32.55 -20.01
CA GLY A 32 19.60 31.81 -20.63
C GLY A 32 19.98 31.21 -21.99
N TYR A 33 20.82 31.88 -22.76
CA TYR A 33 21.29 31.38 -24.06
C TYR A 33 22.17 30.13 -23.91
N GLU A 34 23.12 30.15 -22.98
CA GLU A 34 23.97 28.98 -22.68
C GLU A 34 23.13 27.79 -22.19
N LEU A 35 22.16 28.04 -21.31
CA LEU A 35 21.21 27.06 -20.82
C LEU A 35 20.36 26.42 -21.94
N ALA A 36 19.90 27.20 -22.91
CA ALA A 36 19.14 26.66 -24.04
C ALA A 36 19.98 25.64 -24.82
N LYS A 37 21.27 25.94 -25.02
CA LYS A 37 22.21 25.06 -25.72
C LYS A 37 22.49 23.78 -24.96
N THR A 38 22.70 23.84 -23.64
CA THR A 38 23.02 22.65 -22.82
C THR A 38 21.81 21.79 -22.48
N SER A 39 20.63 22.41 -22.29
CA SER A 39 19.40 21.70 -21.96
C SER A 39 18.71 21.05 -23.17
N GLY A 40 19.05 21.49 -24.39
CA GLY A 40 18.37 21.06 -25.62
C GLY A 40 16.97 21.66 -25.78
N VAL A 41 16.60 22.64 -24.95
CA VAL A 41 15.32 23.34 -25.02
C VAL A 41 15.42 24.52 -26.00
N PRO A 42 14.41 24.76 -26.86
CA PRO A 42 14.44 25.88 -27.80
C PRO A 42 14.68 27.23 -27.12
N ALA A 43 15.57 28.05 -27.67
CA ALA A 43 15.89 29.38 -27.15
C ALA A 43 14.65 30.29 -27.05
N SER A 44 13.64 30.10 -27.90
CA SER A 44 12.37 30.82 -27.84
C SER A 44 11.54 30.52 -26.58
N LYS A 45 11.83 29.44 -25.85
CA LYS A 45 11.11 29.02 -24.64
C LYS A 45 11.91 29.20 -23.35
N ILE A 46 13.22 29.39 -23.43
CA ILE A 46 14.11 29.29 -22.26
C ILE A 46 13.78 30.32 -21.17
N TYR A 47 13.56 31.58 -21.56
CA TYR A 47 13.26 32.66 -20.61
C TYR A 47 11.89 32.49 -19.94
N ALA A 48 10.88 32.01 -20.69
CA ALA A 48 9.57 31.71 -20.12
C ALA A 48 9.65 30.58 -19.08
N ILE A 49 10.48 29.56 -19.33
CA ILE A 49 10.71 28.46 -18.39
C ILE A 49 11.49 28.95 -17.16
N LEU A 50 12.56 29.73 -17.36
CA LEU A 50 13.34 30.31 -16.26
C LEU A 50 12.47 31.20 -15.37
N ASN A 51 11.58 32.00 -15.94
CA ASN A 51 10.64 32.81 -15.17
C ASN A 51 9.72 31.94 -14.29
N LYS A 52 9.15 30.86 -14.84
CA LYS A 52 8.34 29.90 -14.04
C LYS A 52 9.15 29.25 -12.93
N LEU A 53 10.40 28.88 -13.21
CA LEU A 53 11.29 28.30 -12.20
C LEU A 53 11.68 29.32 -11.12
N ILE A 54 11.77 30.60 -11.44
CA ILE A 54 11.99 31.69 -10.49
C ILE A 54 10.74 31.95 -9.64
N GLU A 55 9.55 32.00 -10.25
CA GLU A 55 8.27 32.14 -9.54
C GLU A 55 8.07 31.01 -8.51
N ARG A 56 8.48 29.79 -8.87
CA ARG A 56 8.47 28.62 -7.99
C ARG A 56 9.68 28.54 -7.05
N GLN A 57 10.56 29.54 -7.07
CA GLN A 57 11.78 29.64 -6.27
C GLN A 57 12.69 28.41 -6.38
N PHE A 58 12.83 27.86 -7.58
CA PHE A 58 13.77 26.78 -7.90
C PHE A 58 15.07 27.30 -8.51
N VAL A 59 15.01 28.50 -9.08
CA VAL A 59 16.11 29.19 -9.74
C VAL A 59 16.16 30.62 -9.25
N LEU A 60 17.36 31.15 -9.07
CA LEU A 60 17.60 32.55 -8.81
C LEU A 60 18.22 33.19 -10.06
N ALA A 61 17.81 34.41 -10.35
CA ALA A 61 18.46 35.22 -11.36
C ALA A 61 19.40 36.21 -10.67
N ILE A 62 20.66 36.18 -11.07
CA ILE A 62 21.69 37.12 -10.62
C ILE A 62 21.59 38.37 -11.48
N ASP A 63 21.57 39.53 -10.84
CA ASP A 63 21.60 40.82 -11.49
C ASP A 63 23.03 41.13 -11.98
N SER A 64 23.36 40.57 -13.13
CA SER A 64 24.63 40.73 -13.83
C SER A 64 24.37 41.08 -15.30
N GLU A 65 25.40 41.59 -15.99
CA GLU A 65 25.31 41.88 -17.42
C GLU A 65 26.33 41.00 -18.19
N PRO A 66 25.87 39.97 -18.94
CA PRO A 66 24.49 39.53 -19.14
C PRO A 66 23.90 38.81 -17.91
N ARG A 67 22.57 38.75 -17.82
CA ARG A 67 21.83 38.15 -16.69
C ARG A 67 22.14 36.65 -16.58
N LYS A 68 22.50 36.21 -15.38
CA LYS A 68 22.85 34.80 -15.10
C LYS A 68 21.87 34.15 -14.16
N TYR A 69 21.83 32.82 -14.20
CA TYR A 69 20.93 32.01 -13.41
C TYR A 69 21.71 31.01 -12.58
N VAL A 70 21.25 30.75 -11.37
CA VAL A 70 21.79 29.74 -10.45
C VAL A 70 20.66 28.90 -9.87
N PRO A 71 20.85 27.60 -9.68
CA PRO A 71 19.84 26.76 -9.05
C PRO A 71 19.81 27.04 -7.54
N VAL A 72 18.63 27.00 -6.95
CA VAL A 72 18.49 26.88 -5.50
C VAL A 72 18.98 25.47 -5.10
N PRO A 73 19.61 25.27 -3.93
CA PRO A 73 20.08 23.96 -3.50
C PRO A 73 18.97 22.89 -3.61
N PRO A 74 19.21 21.75 -4.28
CA PRO A 74 18.18 20.73 -4.49
C PRO A 74 17.55 20.21 -3.19
N GLY A 75 18.34 20.12 -2.12
CA GLY A 75 17.86 19.68 -0.80
C GLY A 75 16.74 20.56 -0.25
N ASP A 76 16.86 21.88 -0.42
CA ASP A 76 15.87 22.85 0.06
C ASP A 76 14.59 22.74 -0.76
N ILE A 77 14.71 22.63 -2.09
CA ILE A 77 13.58 22.47 -3.00
C ILE A 77 12.82 21.16 -2.70
N LEU A 78 13.54 20.05 -2.57
CA LEU A 78 12.92 18.74 -2.33
C LEU A 78 12.26 18.68 -0.95
N SER A 79 12.87 19.31 0.06
CA SER A 79 12.30 19.39 1.41
C SER A 79 11.03 20.24 1.43
N ARG A 80 11.04 21.40 0.76
CA ARG A 80 9.85 22.26 0.62
C ARG A 80 8.72 21.54 -0.11
N LEU A 81 9.00 20.97 -1.29
CA LEU A 81 8.01 20.22 -2.05
C LEU A 81 7.40 19.09 -1.22
N LYS A 82 8.22 18.32 -0.50
CA LYS A 82 7.74 17.26 0.38
C LYS A 82 6.79 17.82 1.46
N GLY A 83 7.14 18.94 2.09
CA GLY A 83 6.28 19.62 3.06
C GLY A 83 4.94 20.03 2.46
N ASP A 84 4.96 20.76 1.35
CA ASP A 84 3.76 21.26 0.67
C ASP A 84 2.82 20.12 0.26
N TYR A 85 3.37 19.01 -0.26
CA TYR A 85 2.58 17.82 -0.61
C TYR A 85 1.97 17.16 0.63
N LEU A 86 2.74 16.99 1.71
CA LEU A 86 2.23 16.39 2.94
C LEU A 86 1.09 17.22 3.55
N GLU A 87 1.27 18.54 3.64
CA GLU A 87 0.24 19.45 4.13
C GLU A 87 -1.02 19.42 3.25
N THR A 88 -0.86 19.39 1.93
CA THR A 88 -1.98 19.28 0.99
C THR A 88 -2.74 17.96 1.19
N ILE A 89 -2.01 16.85 1.33
CA ILE A 89 -2.60 15.52 1.55
C ILE A 89 -3.35 15.48 2.89
N GLU A 90 -2.78 16.01 3.96
CA GLU A 90 -3.40 16.06 5.29
C GLU A 90 -4.68 16.89 5.27
N ASN A 91 -4.63 18.09 4.68
CA ASN A 91 -5.80 18.96 4.52
C ASN A 91 -6.91 18.31 3.68
N LEU A 92 -6.55 17.59 2.62
CA LEU A 92 -7.52 16.85 1.81
C LEU A 92 -8.11 15.68 2.58
N SER A 93 -7.30 14.91 3.32
CA SER A 93 -7.77 13.78 4.13
C SER A 93 -8.86 14.24 5.09
N ILE A 94 -8.60 15.28 5.89
CA ILE A 94 -9.56 15.81 6.87
C ILE A 94 -10.88 16.23 6.20
N LYS A 95 -10.80 17.00 5.11
CA LYS A 95 -12.00 17.49 4.41
C LYS A 95 -12.78 16.36 3.75
N MET A 96 -12.08 15.41 3.14
CA MET A 96 -12.70 14.26 2.48
C MET A 96 -13.34 13.31 3.50
N ASP A 97 -12.70 13.07 4.64
CA ASP A 97 -13.25 12.26 5.73
C ASP A 97 -14.52 12.90 6.30
N GLN A 98 -14.54 14.22 6.48
CA GLN A 98 -15.75 14.95 6.89
C GLN A 98 -16.89 14.82 5.87
N LEU A 99 -16.57 14.90 4.57
CA LEU A 99 -17.56 14.70 3.51
C LEU A 99 -18.06 13.25 3.45
N TYR A 100 -17.17 12.28 3.68
CA TYR A 100 -17.50 10.86 3.71
C TYR A 100 -18.38 10.50 4.91
N ALA A 101 -18.03 10.97 6.11
CA ALA A 101 -18.74 10.71 7.35
C ALA A 101 -20.14 11.34 7.41
N ARG A 102 -20.38 12.43 6.66
CA ARG A 102 -21.71 13.08 6.58
C ARG A 102 -22.75 12.27 5.80
N LYS A 103 -22.34 11.32 4.97
CA LYS A 103 -23.30 10.41 4.34
C LYS A 103 -23.76 9.43 5.42
N GLU A 104 -25.08 9.29 5.60
CA GLU A 104 -25.69 8.17 6.33
C GLU A 104 -25.38 6.85 5.60
N PHE A 105 -24.12 6.45 5.64
CA PHE A 105 -23.68 5.17 5.13
C PHE A 105 -24.03 4.14 6.20
N THR A 106 -25.14 3.44 5.98
CA THR A 106 -25.29 2.12 6.58
C THR A 106 -24.06 1.31 6.12
N GLY A 107 -23.19 0.90 7.03
CA GLY A 107 -21.87 0.29 6.77
C GLY A 107 -21.91 -1.07 6.08
N ASN A 108 -22.59 -1.16 4.94
CA ASN A 108 -23.03 -2.39 4.28
C ASN A 108 -22.45 -2.56 2.88
N TYR A 109 -21.51 -1.71 2.46
CA TYR A 109 -20.89 -1.85 1.15
C TYR A 109 -19.95 -3.05 1.11
N ILE A 110 -20.03 -3.75 0.00
CA ILE A 110 -19.14 -4.84 -0.37
C ILE A 110 -18.24 -4.30 -1.46
N TRP A 111 -16.95 -4.18 -1.16
CA TRP A 111 -15.97 -3.64 -2.09
C TRP A 111 -15.22 -4.77 -2.77
N ASN A 112 -15.24 -4.78 -4.11
CA ASN A 112 -14.49 -5.74 -4.90
C ASN A 112 -13.11 -5.20 -5.24
N LEU A 113 -12.08 -6.03 -5.05
CA LEU A 113 -10.70 -5.76 -5.44
C LEU A 113 -10.26 -6.81 -6.46
N LEU A 114 -9.52 -6.38 -7.47
CA LEU A 114 -8.96 -7.25 -8.49
C LEU A 114 -7.44 -7.11 -8.51
N GLY A 115 -6.75 -8.24 -8.63
CA GLY A 115 -5.29 -8.32 -8.70
C GLY A 115 -4.62 -8.39 -7.32
N ARG A 116 -3.68 -9.33 -7.19
CA ARG A 116 -2.92 -9.58 -5.96
C ARG A 116 -2.29 -8.32 -5.33
N PRO A 117 -1.66 -7.38 -6.07
CA PRO A 117 -1.02 -6.23 -5.45
C PRO A 117 -2.00 -5.32 -4.67
N LEU A 118 -3.21 -5.10 -5.20
CA LEU A 118 -4.22 -4.28 -4.52
C LEU A 118 -4.80 -5.00 -3.30
N ILE A 119 -4.99 -6.32 -3.40
CA ILE A 119 -5.49 -7.16 -2.31
C ILE A 119 -4.48 -7.17 -1.15
N MET A 120 -3.21 -7.46 -1.43
CA MET A 120 -2.16 -7.51 -0.41
C MET A 120 -1.94 -6.15 0.26
N ARG A 121 -1.96 -5.06 -0.52
CA ARG A 121 -1.91 -3.70 0.05
C ARG A 121 -3.07 -3.46 1.02
N LYS A 122 -4.30 -3.80 0.63
CA LYS A 122 -5.47 -3.60 1.51
C LYS A 122 -5.40 -4.44 2.79
N ILE A 123 -4.89 -5.67 2.70
CA ILE A 123 -4.63 -6.54 3.86
C ILE A 123 -3.60 -5.88 4.80
N GLN A 124 -2.49 -5.38 4.26
CA GLN A 124 -1.48 -4.68 5.04
C GLN A 124 -2.05 -3.41 5.71
N ASP A 125 -2.83 -2.61 4.98
CA ASP A 125 -3.51 -1.42 5.52
C ASP A 125 -4.40 -1.81 6.73
N PHE A 126 -5.21 -2.87 6.61
CA PHE A 126 -6.04 -3.36 7.70
C PHE A 126 -5.23 -3.81 8.93
N ILE A 127 -4.10 -4.49 8.73
CA ILE A 127 -3.20 -4.90 9.82
C ILE A 127 -2.56 -3.68 10.49
N VAL A 128 -2.17 -2.66 9.72
CA VAL A 128 -1.57 -1.43 10.26
C VAL A 128 -2.59 -0.64 11.08
N GLU A 129 -3.82 -0.54 10.62
CA GLU A 129 -4.92 0.20 11.28
C GLU A 129 -5.53 -0.53 12.50
N SER A 130 -5.19 -1.80 12.72
CA SER A 130 -5.78 -2.60 13.80
C SER A 130 -5.42 -2.10 15.20
N ALA A 131 -6.38 -2.24 16.13
CA ALA A 131 -6.27 -1.71 17.49
C ALA A 131 -6.51 -2.73 18.62
N LYS A 132 -7.24 -3.83 18.39
CA LYS A 132 -7.65 -4.78 19.44
C LYS A 132 -7.33 -6.23 19.10
N HIS A 133 -7.78 -6.71 17.95
CA HIS A 133 -7.60 -8.11 17.58
C HIS A 133 -7.58 -8.35 16.07
N ILE A 134 -6.80 -9.37 15.69
CA ILE A 134 -6.67 -9.86 14.32
C ILE A 134 -6.98 -11.36 14.30
N TYR A 135 -7.84 -11.77 13.38
CA TYR A 135 -8.00 -13.17 12.99
C TYR A 135 -7.54 -13.30 11.54
N LEU A 136 -6.62 -14.22 11.28
CA LEU A 136 -6.04 -14.42 9.95
C LEU A 136 -6.06 -15.90 9.56
N SER A 137 -6.48 -16.18 8.34
CA SER A 137 -6.37 -17.49 7.69
C SER A 137 -5.50 -17.28 6.46
N VAL A 138 -4.35 -17.95 6.38
CA VAL A 138 -3.28 -17.61 5.44
C VAL A 138 -2.51 -18.83 4.95
N TRP A 139 -1.96 -18.72 3.74
CA TRP A 139 -1.11 -19.73 3.11
C TRP A 139 0.35 -19.30 3.13
N ASP A 140 1.28 -20.26 3.06
CA ASP A 140 2.73 -20.03 3.12
C ASP A 140 3.25 -18.94 2.15
N GLU A 141 2.62 -18.76 0.98
CA GLU A 141 3.09 -17.80 0.00
C GLU A 141 2.78 -16.33 0.37
N GLU A 142 1.88 -16.07 1.32
CA GLU A 142 1.60 -14.72 1.84
C GLU A 142 2.27 -14.43 3.19
N VAL A 143 2.80 -15.44 3.89
CA VAL A 143 3.37 -15.26 5.24
C VAL A 143 4.53 -14.25 5.24
N ASP A 144 5.50 -14.41 4.34
CA ASP A 144 6.71 -13.57 4.32
C ASP A 144 6.36 -12.10 4.04
N GLU A 145 5.40 -11.86 3.15
CA GLU A 145 4.96 -10.51 2.76
C GLU A 145 4.20 -9.78 3.88
N LEU A 146 3.55 -10.53 4.77
CA LEU A 146 2.79 -9.98 5.91
C LEU A 146 3.61 -9.94 7.22
N ALA A 147 4.77 -10.61 7.25
CA ALA A 147 5.50 -10.86 8.50
C ALA A 147 5.88 -9.59 9.26
N VAL A 148 6.32 -8.54 8.54
CA VAL A 148 6.71 -7.27 9.16
C VAL A 148 5.51 -6.59 9.82
N ASN A 149 4.40 -6.42 9.09
CA ASN A 149 3.20 -5.75 9.60
C ASN A 149 2.58 -6.53 10.76
N MET A 150 2.54 -7.86 10.67
CA MET A 150 2.00 -8.73 11.71
C MET A 150 2.83 -8.66 13.01
N LYS A 151 4.17 -8.69 12.91
CA LYS A 151 5.05 -8.50 14.07
C LYS A 151 4.88 -7.11 14.70
N GLN A 152 4.75 -6.07 13.88
CA GLN A 152 4.47 -4.72 14.39
C GLN A 152 3.12 -4.66 15.11
N ALA A 153 2.08 -5.29 14.58
CA ALA A 153 0.78 -5.37 15.24
C ALA A 153 0.88 -6.11 16.59
N HIS A 154 1.60 -7.23 16.63
CA HIS A 154 1.82 -7.96 17.88
C HIS A 154 2.53 -7.10 18.93
N ASN A 155 3.58 -6.36 18.52
CA ASN A 155 4.32 -5.45 19.41
C ASN A 155 3.46 -4.29 19.95
N ARG A 156 2.37 -3.91 19.26
CA ARG A 156 1.38 -2.94 19.78
C ARG A 156 0.42 -3.57 20.82
N GLY A 157 0.56 -4.85 21.15
CA GLY A 157 -0.29 -5.55 22.11
C GLY A 157 -1.60 -6.07 21.54
N ILE A 158 -1.73 -6.13 20.21
CA ILE A 158 -2.94 -6.63 19.53
C ILE A 158 -3.02 -8.15 19.71
N LYS A 159 -4.21 -8.65 20.03
CA LYS A 159 -4.46 -10.09 20.17
C LYS A 159 -4.58 -10.73 18.79
N ILE A 160 -3.75 -11.73 18.50
CA ILE A 160 -3.67 -12.33 17.17
C ILE A 160 -4.00 -13.83 17.26
N ALA A 161 -4.87 -14.30 16.37
CA ALA A 161 -5.14 -15.70 16.13
C ALA A 161 -4.99 -16.02 14.63
N ILE A 162 -4.21 -17.04 14.29
CA ILE A 162 -3.83 -17.34 12.90
C ILE A 162 -4.04 -18.81 12.59
N VAL A 163 -4.70 -19.10 11.47
CA VAL A 163 -4.80 -20.44 10.87
C VAL A 163 -3.90 -20.50 9.64
N HIS A 164 -2.92 -21.39 9.69
CA HIS A 164 -1.91 -21.58 8.65
C HIS A 164 -2.27 -22.78 7.75
N PHE A 165 -2.21 -22.54 6.45
CA PHE A 165 -2.23 -23.54 5.39
C PHE A 165 -0.82 -23.70 4.83
N GLY A 166 -0.08 -24.64 5.40
CA GLY A 166 1.33 -24.87 5.09
C GLY A 166 2.18 -24.97 6.35
N GLN A 167 3.49 -24.76 6.20
CA GLN A 167 4.49 -25.01 7.24
C GLN A 167 5.09 -23.72 7.83
N LYS A 168 4.91 -22.57 7.17
CA LYS A 168 5.43 -21.30 7.66
C LYS A 168 4.55 -20.74 8.77
N GLU A 169 5.18 -20.00 9.66
CA GLU A 169 4.57 -19.37 10.83
C GLU A 169 5.17 -17.97 11.05
N PHE A 170 4.42 -17.11 11.74
CA PHE A 170 4.88 -15.76 12.08
C PHE A 170 5.71 -15.73 13.37
N GLY A 171 5.46 -16.68 14.27
CA GLY A 171 6.01 -16.74 15.62
C GLY A 171 5.38 -15.74 16.59
N ILE A 172 4.09 -15.42 16.42
CA ILE A 172 3.36 -14.40 17.20
C ILE A 172 1.93 -14.85 17.55
N GLY A 173 1.44 -14.43 18.71
CA GLY A 173 0.06 -14.69 19.11
C GLY A 173 -0.27 -16.18 19.21
N ASN A 174 -1.48 -16.57 18.81
CA ASN A 174 -1.91 -17.97 18.77
C ASN A 174 -1.93 -18.46 17.31
N GLU A 175 -1.11 -19.45 16.98
CA GLU A 175 -1.02 -20.01 15.63
C GLU A 175 -1.48 -21.46 15.61
N TYR A 176 -2.26 -21.80 14.60
CA TYR A 176 -2.88 -23.12 14.41
C TYR A 176 -2.59 -23.60 13.00
N ARG A 177 -2.20 -24.87 12.84
CA ARG A 177 -1.96 -25.48 11.53
C ARG A 177 -3.16 -26.31 11.12
N HIS A 178 -3.68 -26.06 9.92
CA HIS A 178 -4.88 -26.76 9.45
C HIS A 178 -4.60 -28.23 9.06
N GLY A 179 -3.44 -28.52 8.46
CA GLY A 179 -3.00 -29.88 8.12
C GLY A 179 -3.76 -30.57 6.96
N ARG A 180 -4.60 -29.85 6.20
CA ARG A 180 -5.34 -30.35 5.03
C ARG A 180 -5.12 -29.48 3.77
N GLU A 181 -4.01 -28.75 3.72
CA GLU A 181 -3.70 -27.76 2.70
C GLU A 181 -3.74 -28.30 1.27
N HIS A 182 -3.23 -29.52 1.04
CA HIS A 182 -3.17 -30.12 -0.29
C HIS A 182 -4.56 -30.44 -0.85
N GLN A 183 -5.44 -31.03 -0.04
CA GLN A 183 -6.80 -31.36 -0.45
C GLN A 183 -7.64 -30.09 -0.70
N ILE A 184 -7.52 -29.11 0.20
CA ILE A 184 -8.28 -27.85 0.13
C ILE A 184 -7.86 -27.02 -1.08
N ARG A 185 -6.56 -26.99 -1.42
CA ARG A 185 -6.06 -26.28 -2.61
C ARG A 185 -6.64 -26.86 -3.90
N ILE A 186 -6.69 -28.19 -4.00
CA ILE A 186 -7.24 -28.90 -5.17
C ILE A 186 -8.75 -28.66 -5.28
N GLU A 187 -9.51 -28.87 -4.21
CA GLU A 187 -10.98 -28.70 -4.22
C GLU A 187 -11.40 -27.26 -4.55
N ARG A 188 -10.59 -26.27 -4.16
CA ARG A 188 -10.91 -24.84 -4.33
C ARG A 188 -10.28 -24.19 -5.56
N GLY A 189 -9.42 -24.90 -6.30
CA GLY A 189 -8.73 -24.36 -7.48
C GLY A 189 -7.81 -23.16 -7.19
N GLY A 190 -7.36 -23.03 -5.94
CA GLY A 190 -6.54 -21.90 -5.49
C GLY A 190 -6.51 -21.71 -3.99
N ARG A 191 -5.92 -20.59 -3.59
CA ARG A 191 -5.64 -20.23 -2.19
C ARG A 191 -6.61 -19.15 -1.73
N ARG A 192 -7.06 -19.23 -0.48
CA ARG A 192 -7.94 -18.21 0.13
C ARG A 192 -7.26 -17.61 1.32
N ILE A 193 -7.27 -16.28 1.40
CA ILE A 193 -6.82 -15.52 2.56
C ILE A 193 -8.04 -14.86 3.19
N VAL A 194 -8.20 -14.99 4.50
CA VAL A 194 -9.29 -14.34 5.25
C VAL A 194 -8.68 -13.55 6.39
N LEU A 195 -8.97 -12.26 6.47
CA LEU A 195 -8.51 -11.38 7.54
C LEU A 195 -9.73 -10.69 8.16
N ILE A 196 -9.82 -10.72 9.48
CA ILE A 196 -10.78 -9.95 10.28
C ILE A 196 -10.00 -9.07 11.24
N VAL A 197 -10.38 -7.78 11.30
CA VAL A 197 -9.77 -6.79 12.20
C VAL A 197 -10.84 -6.16 13.08
N ASP A 198 -10.58 -6.19 14.39
CA ASP A 198 -11.34 -5.51 15.44
C ASP A 198 -12.85 -5.81 15.47
N ASP A 199 -13.28 -6.95 14.90
CA ASP A 199 -14.69 -7.35 14.73
C ASP A 199 -15.51 -6.30 13.96
N LYS A 200 -14.83 -5.44 13.18
CA LYS A 200 -15.40 -4.31 12.45
C LYS A 200 -15.33 -4.48 10.94
N LYS A 201 -14.26 -5.07 10.44
CA LYS A 201 -14.03 -5.22 9.00
C LYS A 201 -13.37 -6.55 8.66
N MET A 202 -13.72 -7.08 7.51
CA MET A 202 -13.16 -8.31 6.97
C MET A 202 -12.68 -8.11 5.54
N ILE A 203 -11.69 -8.89 5.12
CA ILE A 203 -11.33 -9.11 3.72
C ILE A 203 -11.15 -10.61 3.46
N ILE A 204 -11.80 -11.10 2.40
CA ILE A 204 -11.63 -12.46 1.88
C ILE A 204 -11.05 -12.33 0.47
N GLY A 205 -9.83 -12.81 0.28
CA GLY A 205 -9.16 -12.87 -1.01
C GLY A 205 -9.08 -14.30 -1.54
N HIS A 206 -9.12 -14.45 -2.85
CA HIS A 206 -8.90 -15.70 -3.55
C HIS A 206 -7.83 -15.49 -4.64
N PHE A 207 -6.79 -16.30 -4.58
CA PHE A 207 -5.69 -16.36 -5.54
C PHE A 207 -5.77 -17.70 -6.26
N THR A 208 -6.20 -17.69 -7.52
CA THR A 208 -6.39 -18.90 -8.33
C THR A 208 -5.09 -19.32 -9.01
N GLU A 209 -4.96 -20.60 -9.32
CA GLU A 209 -3.75 -21.14 -9.98
C GLU A 209 -3.58 -20.63 -11.43
N ASP A 210 -4.67 -20.18 -12.07
CA ASP A 210 -4.65 -19.57 -13.41
C ASP A 210 -4.12 -18.13 -13.41
N GLY A 211 -3.70 -17.61 -12.25
CA GLY A 211 -3.13 -16.27 -12.08
C GLY A 211 -4.18 -15.17 -11.84
N ASN A 212 -5.47 -15.50 -11.83
CA ASN A 212 -6.50 -14.54 -11.44
C ASN A 212 -6.47 -14.30 -9.92
N SER A 213 -6.95 -13.12 -9.51
CA SER A 213 -7.01 -12.76 -8.10
C SER A 213 -8.14 -11.78 -7.85
N ASN A 214 -9.03 -12.12 -6.94
CA ASN A 214 -10.10 -11.23 -6.50
C ASN A 214 -10.22 -11.22 -4.98
N ALA A 215 -10.77 -10.15 -4.43
CA ALA A 215 -11.11 -10.10 -3.02
C ALA A 215 -12.34 -9.24 -2.80
N VAL A 216 -12.97 -9.50 -1.66
CA VAL A 216 -14.07 -8.70 -1.14
C VAL A 216 -13.68 -8.21 0.24
N TRP A 217 -13.86 -6.92 0.50
CA TRP A 217 -13.82 -6.39 1.87
C TRP A 217 -15.09 -5.62 2.22
N THR A 218 -15.46 -5.66 3.50
CA THR A 218 -16.68 -5.02 3.99
C THR A 218 -16.58 -4.74 5.50
N GLU A 219 -17.38 -3.78 5.96
CA GLU A 219 -17.63 -3.50 7.38
C GLU A 219 -19.03 -3.99 7.83
N ASN A 220 -19.75 -4.70 6.96
CA ASN A 220 -21.04 -5.26 7.29
C ASN A 220 -20.88 -6.27 8.44
N LYS A 221 -21.47 -5.95 9.60
CA LYS A 221 -21.32 -6.75 10.83
C LYS A 221 -21.70 -8.22 10.65
N GLY A 222 -22.74 -8.52 9.85
CA GLY A 222 -23.17 -9.90 9.60
C GLY A 222 -22.10 -10.70 8.84
N LEU A 223 -21.53 -10.12 7.79
CA LEU A 223 -20.45 -10.75 7.02
C LEU A 223 -19.14 -10.85 7.80
N VAL A 224 -18.82 -9.85 8.62
CA VAL A 224 -17.65 -9.87 9.50
C VAL A 224 -17.74 -11.02 10.50
N LEU A 225 -18.91 -11.20 11.14
CA LEU A 225 -19.13 -12.32 12.07
C LEU A 225 -19.07 -13.66 11.35
N LEU A 226 -19.68 -13.79 10.17
CA LEU A 226 -19.62 -15.01 9.36
C LEU A 226 -18.16 -15.39 8.99
N ALA A 227 -17.35 -14.42 8.57
CA ALA A 227 -15.95 -14.63 8.25
C ALA A 227 -15.12 -15.00 9.50
N LYS A 228 -15.46 -14.43 10.66
CA LYS A 228 -14.84 -14.80 11.93
C LYS A 228 -15.18 -16.24 12.32
N ASP A 229 -16.45 -16.62 12.22
CA ASP A 229 -16.92 -17.97 12.53
C ASP A 229 -16.21 -19.01 11.65
N TYR A 230 -15.95 -18.70 10.38
CA TYR A 230 -15.11 -19.52 9.51
C TYR A 230 -13.73 -19.84 10.14
N ILE A 231 -13.01 -18.83 10.63
CA ILE A 231 -11.69 -19.04 11.27
C ILE A 231 -11.82 -19.75 12.62
N ILE A 232 -12.81 -19.36 13.44
CA ILE A 232 -13.00 -19.96 14.76
C ILE A 232 -13.36 -21.45 14.65
N HIS A 233 -14.18 -21.82 13.67
CA HIS A 233 -14.53 -23.22 13.43
C HIS A 233 -13.34 -24.04 12.91
N ASP A 234 -12.46 -23.46 12.08
CA ASP A 234 -11.19 -24.11 11.74
C ASP A 234 -10.36 -24.37 13.01
N ILE A 235 -10.23 -23.37 13.89
CA ILE A 235 -9.50 -23.52 15.17
C ILE A 235 -10.13 -24.62 16.04
N TYR A 236 -11.46 -24.66 16.17
CA TYR A 236 -12.13 -25.72 16.93
C TYR A 236 -11.85 -27.09 16.34
N THR A 237 -11.98 -27.24 15.03
CA THR A 237 -11.71 -28.49 14.32
C THR A 237 -10.27 -28.93 14.53
N ILE A 238 -9.30 -28.03 14.36
CA ILE A 238 -7.88 -28.30 14.60
C ILE A 238 -7.66 -28.76 16.05
N ARG A 239 -8.25 -28.09 17.04
CA ARG A 239 -8.09 -28.47 18.45
C ARG A 239 -8.74 -29.82 18.79
N VAL A 240 -9.87 -30.14 18.17
CA VAL A 240 -10.53 -31.46 18.30
C VAL A 240 -9.64 -32.55 17.70
N LEU A 241 -9.12 -32.34 16.48
CA LEU A 241 -8.22 -33.27 15.81
C LEU A 241 -6.93 -33.48 16.61
N LEU A 242 -6.34 -32.42 17.17
CA LEU A 242 -5.14 -32.54 18.01
C LEU A 242 -5.39 -33.33 19.29
N LYS A 243 -6.63 -33.30 19.83
CA LYS A 243 -6.97 -34.00 21.07
C LYS A 243 -7.37 -35.46 20.84
N TYR A 244 -8.13 -35.74 19.79
CA TYR A 244 -8.76 -37.06 19.56
C TYR A 244 -8.19 -37.82 18.35
N GLY A 245 -7.34 -37.21 17.53
CA GLY A 245 -6.62 -37.89 16.45
C GLY A 245 -7.54 -38.55 15.42
N GLU A 246 -7.26 -39.82 15.12
CA GLU A 246 -7.97 -40.62 14.11
C GLU A 246 -9.47 -40.79 14.41
N GLU A 247 -9.87 -40.88 15.69
CA GLU A 247 -11.28 -41.00 16.06
C GLU A 247 -12.11 -39.80 15.58
N ALA A 248 -11.54 -38.60 15.63
CA ALA A 248 -12.20 -37.42 15.11
C ALA A 248 -12.22 -37.39 13.56
N MET A 249 -11.15 -37.83 12.90
CA MET A 249 -11.11 -37.93 11.44
C MET A 249 -12.15 -38.90 10.88
N ASP A 250 -12.36 -40.04 11.54
CA ASP A 250 -13.39 -41.02 11.17
C ASP A 250 -14.83 -40.49 11.32
N ILE A 251 -15.04 -39.51 12.18
CA ILE A 251 -16.33 -38.82 12.32
C ILE A 251 -16.50 -37.81 11.20
N TYR A 252 -15.47 -37.00 10.91
CA TYR A 252 -15.55 -35.93 9.91
C TYR A 252 -15.62 -36.43 8.45
N THR A 253 -15.08 -37.60 8.15
CA THR A 253 -15.06 -38.18 6.79
C THR A 253 -16.38 -38.84 6.36
N LYS A 254 -17.38 -38.91 7.25
CA LYS A 254 -18.70 -39.52 6.99
C LYS A 254 -19.77 -38.52 6.52
N ILE A 255 -19.38 -37.28 6.21
CA ILE A 255 -20.23 -36.20 5.71
C ILE A 255 -20.07 -36.10 4.19
#